data_AF-A0A658R4X9-F1
#
_entry.id   AF-A0A658R4X9-F1
#
_cell.length_a   1.000
_cell.length_b   1.000
_cell.length_c   1.000
_cell.angle_alpha   90.00
_cell.angle_beta   90.00
_cell.angle_gamma   90.00
#
_symmetry.space_group_name_H-M   'P 1'
#
loop_
_entity.id
_entity.type
_entity.pdbx_description
1 polymer ?
#
loop_
_entity_poly.entity_id
_entity_poly.type
_entity_poly.pdbx_seq_one_letter_code
_entity_poly.pdbx_strand_id
1 'polypeptide(L)' 'MSKFKISSNTTRTEKPATREEFVSGAALVQSQAGTRPPKPVRLNLDLDPELHRQLKLRAVENGMTIAQLVRGLIAQEIG' A
#
# COMPACT_ATOMS: atom_id res chain seq x y z
N MET A 1 24.27 -32.01 22.22
CA MET A 1 24.13 -32.67 20.90
C MET A 1 22.80 -32.23 20.27
N SER A 2 22.79 -31.11 19.54
CA SER A 2 21.55 -30.52 19.00
C SER A 2 21.12 -31.23 17.71
N LYS A 3 19.86 -31.70 17.65
CA LYS A 3 19.27 -32.54 16.59
C LYS A 3 18.35 -31.77 15.62
N PHE A 4 18.61 -30.50 15.38
CA PHE A 4 17.85 -29.74 14.37
C PHE A 4 18.58 -29.80 13.02
N LYS A 5 18.19 -30.73 12.15
CA LYS A 5 18.57 -30.74 10.73
C LYS A 5 17.50 -30.00 9.94
N ILE A 6 17.81 -28.78 9.48
CA ILE A 6 17.02 -28.06 8.49
C ILE A 6 17.38 -28.67 7.13
N SER A 7 16.50 -29.52 6.59
CA SER A 7 16.63 -29.98 5.21
C SER A 7 16.28 -28.82 4.28
N SER A 8 17.21 -28.40 3.44
CA SER A 8 16.93 -27.46 2.36
C SER A 8 15.93 -28.10 1.40
N ASN A 9 14.65 -27.72 1.51
CA ASN A 9 13.67 -28.07 0.50
C ASN A 9 14.01 -27.24 -0.75
N THR A 10 14.82 -27.80 -1.63
CA THR A 10 15.09 -27.27 -2.97
C THR A 10 13.79 -27.34 -3.76
N THR A 11 12.93 -26.34 -3.55
CA THR A 11 11.93 -25.99 -4.55
C THR A 11 12.72 -25.52 -5.77
N ARG A 12 12.74 -26.38 -6.80
CA ARG A 12 13.32 -26.04 -8.09
C ARG A 12 12.61 -24.79 -8.59
N THR A 13 13.28 -23.65 -8.53
CA THR A 13 12.92 -22.50 -9.33
C THR A 13 13.28 -22.92 -10.75
N GLU A 14 12.32 -23.47 -11.48
CA GLU A 14 12.47 -23.81 -12.88
C GLU A 14 12.74 -22.50 -13.63
N LYS A 15 14.02 -22.23 -13.87
CA LYS A 15 14.41 -21.19 -14.82
C LYS A 15 13.87 -21.63 -16.18
N PRO A 16 13.17 -20.75 -16.91
CA PRO A 16 12.65 -21.10 -18.23
C PRO A 16 13.81 -21.58 -19.10
N ALA A 17 13.61 -22.73 -19.74
CA ALA A 17 14.63 -23.42 -20.50
C ALA A 17 14.91 -22.70 -21.83
N THR A 18 13.96 -21.88 -22.29
CA THR A 18 14.02 -21.18 -23.56
C THR A 18 13.57 -19.73 -23.44
N ARG A 19 13.98 -18.91 -24.41
CA ARG A 19 13.61 -17.49 -24.48
C ARG A 19 12.11 -17.33 -24.69
N GLU A 20 11.51 -18.21 -25.47
CA GLU A 20 10.09 -18.24 -25.78
C GLU A 20 9.25 -18.50 -24.51
N GLU A 21 9.69 -19.43 -23.67
CA GLU A 21 9.05 -19.77 -22.39
C GLU A 21 9.17 -18.63 -21.36
N PHE A 22 10.29 -17.91 -21.38
CA PHE A 22 10.45 -16.70 -20.58
C PHE A 22 9.49 -15.58 -21.03
N VAL A 23 9.36 -15.36 -22.34
CA VAL A 23 8.48 -14.33 -22.91
C VAL A 23 7.01 -14.66 -22.67
N SER A 24 6.59 -15.92 -22.84
CA SER A 24 5.21 -16.34 -22.58
C SER A 24 4.85 -16.23 -21.09
N GLY A 25 5.75 -16.61 -20.20
CA GLY A 25 5.60 -16.40 -18.76
C GLY A 25 5.50 -14.92 -18.38
N ALA A 26 6.33 -14.06 -18.98
CA ALA A 26 6.31 -12.62 -18.72
C ALA A 26 5.03 -11.93 -19.25
N ALA A 27 4.49 -12.38 -20.39
CA ALA A 27 3.25 -11.87 -20.95
C ALA A 27 2.03 -12.15 -20.04
N LEU A 28 2.02 -13.29 -19.34
CA LEU A 28 1.00 -13.63 -18.35
C LEU A 28 1.07 -12.75 -17.08
N VAL A 29 2.24 -12.19 -16.75
CA VAL A 29 2.40 -11.31 -15.57
C VAL A 29 1.83 -9.91 -15.83
N GLN A 30 1.95 -9.39 -17.05
CA GLN A 30 1.41 -8.06 -17.37
C GLN A 30 -0.12 -8.01 -17.37
N SER A 31 -0.80 -9.09 -17.75
CA SER A 31 -2.28 -9.17 -17.71
C SER A 31 -2.84 -9.27 -16.29
N GLN A 32 -2.01 -9.62 -15.30
CA GLN A 32 -2.38 -9.70 -13.88
C GLN A 32 -2.09 -8.40 -13.11
N ALA A 33 -1.50 -7.39 -13.75
CA ALA A 33 -1.32 -6.07 -13.16
C ALA A 33 -2.67 -5.34 -13.14
N GLY A 34 -3.51 -5.65 -12.16
CA GLY A 34 -4.75 -4.90 -11.92
C GLY A 34 -4.49 -3.41 -11.79
N THR A 35 -5.47 -2.59 -12.16
CA THR A 35 -5.45 -1.13 -12.02
C THR A 35 -5.39 -0.76 -10.54
N ARG A 36 -4.18 -0.71 -9.98
CA ARG A 36 -3.96 -0.28 -8.61
C ARG A 36 -4.42 1.17 -8.49
N PRO A 37 -5.21 1.54 -7.47
CA PRO A 37 -5.56 2.94 -7.24
C PRO A 37 -4.27 3.76 -7.12
N PRO A 38 -4.25 4.99 -7.66
CA PRO A 38 -3.07 5.83 -7.63
C PRO A 38 -2.62 6.05 -6.19
N LYS A 39 -1.31 5.99 -5.98
CA LYS A 39 -0.72 6.13 -4.65
C LYS A 39 -1.04 7.54 -4.13
N PRO A 40 -1.56 7.69 -2.90
CA PRO A 40 -1.79 9.01 -2.32
C PRO A 40 -0.50 9.84 -2.23
N VAL A 41 -0.60 11.13 -2.53
CA VAL A 41 0.48 12.11 -2.36
C VAL A 41 0.45 12.64 -0.92
N ARG A 42 1.62 12.77 -0.28
CA ARG A 42 1.72 13.31 1.08
C ARG A 42 1.67 14.84 1.04
N LEU A 43 0.81 15.41 1.86
CA LEU A 43 0.71 16.84 2.11
C LEU A 43 1.27 17.11 3.51
N ASN A 44 2.23 18.03 3.63
CA ASN A 44 2.70 18.53 4.92
C ASN A 44 1.93 19.82 5.24
N LEU A 45 1.37 19.89 6.45
CA LEU A 45 0.55 21.00 6.90
C LEU A 45 1.11 21.54 8.22
N ASP A 46 1.38 22.84 8.24
CA ASP A 46 1.67 23.55 9.48
C ASP A 46 0.35 24.02 10.08
N LEU A 47 0.00 23.46 11.23
CA LEU A 47 -1.23 23.79 11.94
C LEU A 47 -0.88 24.40 13.30
N ASP A 48 -1.62 25.42 13.69
CA ASP A 48 -1.60 25.90 15.06
C ASP A 48 -1.92 24.74 16.04
N PRO A 49 -1.24 24.65 17.21
CA PRO A 49 -1.47 23.55 18.14
C PRO A 49 -2.91 23.44 18.63
N GLU A 50 -3.61 24.55 18.86
CA GLU A 50 -5.00 24.52 19.31
C GLU A 50 -5.92 24.11 18.15
N LEU A 51 -5.66 24.58 16.93
CA LEU A 51 -6.37 24.11 15.75
C LEU A 51 -6.20 22.60 15.57
N HIS A 52 -4.99 22.07 15.70
CA HIS A 52 -4.73 20.64 15.63
C HIS A 52 -5.47 19.85 16.72
N ARG A 53 -5.59 20.42 17.94
CA ARG A 53 -6.37 19.83 19.04
C ARG A 53 -7.86 19.77 18.72
N GLN A 54 -8.44 20.87 18.23
CA GLN A 54 -9.84 20.92 17.83
C GLN A 54 -10.14 19.94 16.69
N LEU A 55 -9.22 19.81 15.74
CA LEU A 55 -9.34 18.89 14.62
C LEU A 55 -9.31 17.42 15.07
N LYS A 56 -8.49 17.10 16.09
CA LYS A 56 -8.52 15.80 16.76
C LYS A 56 -9.85 15.50 17.43
N LEU A 57 -10.36 16.44 18.23
CA LEU A 57 -11.62 16.27 18.95
C LEU A 57 -12.77 16.02 17.96
N ARG A 58 -12.85 16.84 16.91
CA ARG A 58 -13.85 16.69 15.86
C ARG A 58 -13.74 15.36 15.13
N ALA A 59 -12.53 14.84 14.89
CA ALA A 59 -12.34 13.53 14.29
C ALA A 59 -12.88 12.41 15.20
N VAL A 60 -12.61 12.50 16.51
CA VAL A 60 -13.11 11.54 17.51
C VAL A 60 -14.63 11.57 17.61
N GLU A 61 -15.24 12.75 17.67
CA GLU A 61 -16.71 12.92 17.72
C GLU A 61 -17.41 12.25 16.52
N ASN A 62 -16.78 12.28 15.34
CA ASN A 62 -17.31 11.69 14.12
C ASN A 62 -16.85 10.23 13.88
N GLY A 63 -16.15 9.61 14.85
CA GLY A 63 -15.69 8.22 14.75
C GLY A 63 -14.70 7.97 13.60
N MET A 64 -13.92 8.98 13.20
CA MET A 64 -13.00 8.90 12.06
C MET A 64 -11.58 9.36 12.43
N THR A 65 -10.62 9.05 11.58
CA THR A 65 -9.25 9.56 11.74
C THR A 65 -9.14 11.02 11.28
N ILE A 66 -8.19 11.77 11.84
CA ILE A 66 -7.82 13.12 11.37
C ILE A 66 -7.61 13.13 9.85
N ALA A 67 -6.89 12.13 9.32
CA ALA A 67 -6.59 12.07 7.89
C ALA A 67 -7.85 11.84 7.03
N GLN A 68 -8.87 11.13 7.54
CA GLN A 68 -10.16 10.99 6.84
C GLN A 68 -10.93 12.31 6.89
N LEU A 69 -10.97 12.97 8.05
CA LEU A 69 -11.62 14.27 8.21
C LEU A 69 -11.01 15.32 7.27
N VAL A 70 -9.69 15.47 7.25
CA VAL A 70 -8.99 16.42 6.38
C VAL A 70 -9.25 16.11 4.89
N ARG A 71 -9.21 14.84 4.49
CA ARG A 71 -9.55 14.46 3.10
C ARG A 71 -10.99 14.81 2.75
N GLY A 72 -11.94 14.61 3.68
CA GLY A 72 -13.34 14.97 3.49
C GLY A 72 -13.54 16.48 3.34
N LEU A 73 -12.89 17.29 4.19
CA LEU A 73 -12.92 18.74 4.11
C LEU A 73 -12.34 19.25 2.78
N ILE A 74 -11.19 18.71 2.34
CA ILE A 74 -10.59 19.06 1.05
C ILE A 74 -11.51 18.67 -0.12
N ALA A 75 -12.14 17.50 -0.07
CA ALA A 75 -13.07 17.05 -1.10
C ALA A 75 -14.35 17.90 -1.16
N GLN A 76 -14.82 18.41 -0.02
CA GLN A 76 -15.98 19.31 0.05
C GLN A 76 -15.67 20.70 -0.51
N GLU A 77 -14.45 21.20 -0.32
CA GLU A 77 -14.06 22.54 -0.78
C GLU A 77 -13.74 22.59 -2.29
N ILE A 78 -13.13 21.52 -2.81
CA ILE A 78 -12.70 21.44 -4.23
C ILE A 78 -13.76 20.78 -5.11
N GLY A 79 -14.71 20.06 -4.52
CA GLY A 79 -15.77 19.30 -5.20
C GLY A 79 -16.99 20.12 -5.57
#